data_AF-A0A7V1Q0V1-F1
#
_entry.id   AF-A0A7V1Q0V1-F1
#
_cell.length_a   1.000
_cell.length_b   1.000
_cell.length_c   1.000
_cell.angle_alpha   90.00
_cell.angle_beta   90.00
_cell.angle_gamma   90.00
#
_symmetry.space_group_name_H-M   'P 1'
#
loop_
_entity.id
_entity.type
_entity.pdbx_description
1 polymer ?
#
loop_
_entity_poly.entity_id
_entity_poly.type
_entity_poly.pdbx_seq_one_letter_code
_entity_poly.pdbx_strand_id
1 'polypeptide(L)'
;METEGIKYAGSKLRLLSHILGLAAETGAQTVLDAFAGTTRVSQAFARAGYRVICNDIAPWSKVFADCYLGHDRTRSSFQELIDHLNALSPVDGWITENYGGLDHNGSAIQTDGTK
;
A
#
# COMPACT_ATOMS: atom_id res chain seq x y z
N MET A 1 -8.66 -13.06 1.98
CA MET A 1 -7.21 -12.77 1.87
C MET A 1 -7.01 -11.29 2.14
N GLU A 2 -6.11 -10.95 3.05
CA GLU A 2 -5.82 -9.57 3.42
C GLU A 2 -4.71 -9.01 2.53
N THR A 3 -4.91 -7.77 2.05
CA THR A 3 -3.99 -7.04 1.17
C THR A 3 -4.03 -5.56 1.54
N GLU A 4 -2.86 -4.94 1.53
CA GLU A 4 -2.62 -3.58 1.98
C GLU A 4 -2.58 -2.60 0.80
N GLY A 5 -2.81 -1.31 1.09
CA GLY A 5 -2.74 -0.23 0.11
C GLY A 5 -3.41 1.04 0.60
N ILE A 6 -3.40 2.08 -0.23
CA ILE A 6 -4.11 3.34 0.03
C ILE A 6 -5.42 3.40 -0.74
N LYS A 7 -6.27 4.39 -0.41
CA LYS A 7 -7.47 4.70 -1.20
C LYS A 7 -7.04 5.00 -2.64
N TYR A 8 -7.49 4.16 -3.57
CA TYR A 8 -7.09 4.22 -4.96
C TYR A 8 -8.29 3.92 -5.86
N ALA A 9 -8.52 4.77 -6.85
CA ALA A 9 -9.60 4.58 -7.81
C ALA A 9 -9.38 3.26 -8.56
N GLY A 10 -10.45 2.47 -8.71
CA GLY A 10 -10.37 1.18 -9.40
C GLY A 10 -9.65 0.08 -8.61
N SER A 11 -9.53 0.19 -7.28
CA SER A 11 -9.05 -0.88 -6.41
C SER A 11 -9.83 -2.18 -6.67
N LYS A 12 -9.11 -3.28 -6.91
CA LYS A 12 -9.69 -4.60 -7.22
C LYS A 12 -9.96 -5.44 -5.97
N LEU A 13 -9.98 -4.84 -4.77
CA LEU A 13 -10.16 -5.56 -3.49
C LEU A 13 -11.31 -6.57 -3.52
N ARG A 14 -12.49 -6.12 -3.97
CA ARG A 14 -13.70 -6.97 -3.99
C ARG A 14 -13.64 -8.08 -5.04
N LEU A 15 -12.70 -8.00 -5.98
CA LEU A 15 -12.55 -8.92 -7.10
C LEU A 15 -11.40 -9.90 -6.92
N LEU A 16 -10.60 -9.79 -5.85
CA LEU A 16 -9.39 -10.60 -5.67
C LEU A 16 -9.69 -12.10 -5.68
N SER A 17 -10.75 -12.56 -5.01
CA SER A 17 -11.14 -13.98 -5.00
C SER A 17 -11.49 -14.49 -6.40
N HIS A 18 -12.22 -13.70 -7.18
CA HIS A 18 -12.60 -14.04 -8.55
C HIS A 18 -11.39 -14.09 -9.48
N ILE A 19 -10.49 -13.11 -9.37
CA ILE A 19 -9.25 -13.05 -10.15
C ILE A 19 -8.38 -14.28 -9.86
N LEU A 20 -8.18 -14.63 -8.59
CA LEU A 20 -7.39 -15.80 -8.20
C LEU A 20 -8.03 -17.11 -8.66
N GLY A 21 -9.35 -17.23 -8.56
CA GLY A 21 -10.09 -18.41 -9.04
C GLY A 21 -9.88 -18.63 -10.54
N LEU A 22 -10.09 -17.60 -11.35
CA LEU A 22 -9.88 -17.67 -12.80
C LEU A 22 -8.41 -17.96 -13.16
N ALA A 23 -7.47 -17.37 -12.43
CA ALA A 23 -6.06 -17.61 -12.67
C ALA A 23 -5.64 -19.04 -12.34
N ALA A 24 -6.23 -19.67 -11.31
CA ALA A 24 -5.94 -21.06 -10.95
C ALA A 24 -6.34 -22.04 -12.08
N GLU A 25 -7.43 -21.75 -12.80
CA GLU A 25 -7.88 -22.57 -13.94
C GLU A 25 -6.89 -22.57 -15.11
N THR A 26 -6.02 -21.56 -15.22
CA THR A 26 -5.02 -21.47 -16.29
C THR A 26 -3.83 -22.42 -16.11
N GLY A 27 -3.60 -22.92 -14.90
CA GLY A 27 -2.38 -23.68 -14.56
C GLY A 27 -1.09 -22.85 -14.57
N ALA A 28 -1.16 -21.53 -14.77
CA ALA A 28 0.01 -20.67 -14.75
C ALA A 28 0.65 -20.61 -13.35
N GLN A 29 1.97 -20.51 -13.32
CA GLN A 29 2.74 -20.33 -12.07
C GLN A 29 3.35 -18.92 -11.96
N THR A 30 3.36 -18.18 -13.06
CA THR A 30 3.90 -16.82 -13.14
C THR A 30 2.83 -15.87 -13.65
N VAL A 31 2.68 -14.71 -13.02
CA VAL A 31 1.73 -13.66 -13.37
C VAL A 31 2.47 -12.36 -13.64
N LEU A 32 2.10 -11.68 -14.72
CA LEU A 32 2.46 -10.30 -14.98
C LEU A 32 1.30 -9.39 -14.58
N ASP A 33 1.48 -8.62 -13.51
CA ASP A 33 0.60 -7.51 -13.15
C ASP A 33 1.19 -6.23 -13.73
N ALA A 34 0.82 -5.91 -14.98
CA ALA A 34 1.37 -4.79 -15.74
C ALA A 34 0.90 -3.40 -15.26
N PHE A 35 -0.14 -3.36 -14.41
CA PHE A 35 -0.81 -2.16 -13.92
C PHE A 35 -1.06 -2.26 -12.42
N ALA A 36 0.02 -2.44 -11.67
CA ALA A 36 -0.04 -2.86 -10.28
C ALA A 36 -0.70 -1.84 -9.36
N GLY A 37 -0.59 -0.53 -9.66
CA GLY A 37 -1.08 0.56 -8.82
C GLY A 37 -0.57 0.42 -7.39
N THR A 38 -1.49 0.22 -6.43
CA THR A 38 -1.13 -0.01 -5.01
C THR A 38 -0.71 -1.45 -4.70
N THR A 39 -0.46 -2.28 -5.72
CA THR A 39 0.02 -3.67 -5.66
C THR A 39 -0.94 -4.69 -5.08
N ARG A 40 -2.21 -4.34 -4.93
CA ARG A 40 -3.18 -5.19 -4.23
C ARG A 40 -3.42 -6.55 -4.89
N VAL A 41 -3.45 -6.57 -6.23
CA VAL A 41 -3.59 -7.80 -7.02
C VAL A 41 -2.29 -8.61 -6.98
N SER A 42 -1.14 -7.96 -7.19
CA SER A 42 0.18 -8.55 -7.03
C SER A 42 0.39 -9.22 -5.66
N GLN A 43 0.02 -8.55 -4.56
CA GLN A 43 0.07 -9.12 -3.21
C GLN A 43 -0.78 -10.37 -3.08
N ALA A 44 -1.97 -10.37 -3.69
CA ALA A 44 -2.87 -11.51 -3.63
C ALA A 44 -2.28 -12.73 -4.36
N PHE A 45 -1.70 -12.52 -5.54
CA PHE A 45 -1.01 -13.58 -6.29
C PHE A 45 0.23 -14.10 -5.57
N ALA A 46 1.08 -13.21 -5.04
CA ALA A 46 2.27 -13.61 -4.30
C ALA A 46 1.92 -14.46 -3.07
N ARG A 47 0.89 -14.07 -2.31
CA ARG A 47 0.37 -14.85 -1.17
C ARG A 47 -0.27 -16.17 -1.56
N ALA A 48 -0.80 -16.27 -2.79
CA ALA A 48 -1.30 -17.51 -3.37
C ALA A 48 -0.19 -18.41 -3.94
N GLY A 49 1.09 -18.03 -3.82
CA GLY A 49 2.24 -18.84 -4.24
C GLY A 49 2.68 -18.64 -5.69
N TYR A 50 2.12 -17.65 -6.40
CA TYR A 50 2.55 -17.33 -7.76
C TYR A 50 3.87 -16.56 -7.73
N ARG A 51 4.70 -16.77 -8.75
CA ARG A 51 5.77 -15.82 -9.10
C ARG A 51 5.13 -14.60 -9.75
N VAL A 52 5.32 -13.42 -9.17
CA VAL A 52 4.70 -12.18 -9.68
C VAL A 52 5.75 -11.26 -10.28
N ILE A 53 5.50 -10.78 -11.49
CA ILE A 53 6.18 -9.64 -12.09
C ILE A 53 5.24 -8.46 -11.92
N CYS A 54 5.65 -7.49 -11.09
CA CYS A 54 4.85 -6.34 -10.71
C CYS A 54 5.38 -5.10 -11.44
N ASN A 55 4.55 -4.43 -12.22
CA ASN A 55 4.92 -3.26 -13.00
C ASN A 55 3.84 -2.18 -12.94
N ASP A 56 4.27 -0.92 -12.96
CA ASP A 56 3.41 0.23 -13.20
C ASP A 56 4.24 1.37 -13.82
N ILE A 57 3.59 2.29 -14.53
CA ILE A 57 4.25 3.50 -15.05
C ILE A 57 4.47 4.53 -13.94
N ALA A 58 3.66 4.49 -12.90
CA ALA A 58 3.70 5.44 -11.80
C ALA A 58 4.90 5.14 -10.86
N PRO A 59 5.86 6.06 -10.68
CA PRO A 59 7.03 5.82 -9.83
C PRO A 59 6.68 5.48 -8.38
N TRP A 60 5.59 6.04 -7.86
CA TRP A 60 5.13 5.75 -6.50
C TRP A 60 4.65 4.31 -6.32
N SER A 61 4.21 3.61 -7.37
CA SER A 61 3.81 2.20 -7.30
C SER A 61 4.97 1.31 -6.87
N LYS A 62 6.21 1.66 -7.28
CA LYS A 62 7.42 0.94 -6.87
C LYS A 62 7.58 0.93 -5.34
N VAL A 63 7.21 2.01 -4.65
CA VAL A 63 7.28 2.07 -3.17
C VAL A 63 6.35 1.02 -2.55
N PHE A 64 5.15 0.83 -3.10
CA PHE A 64 4.24 -0.24 -2.67
C PHE A 64 4.81 -1.63 -2.97
N ALA A 65 5.40 -1.82 -4.15
CA ALA A 65 5.99 -3.10 -4.52
C ALA A 65 7.16 -3.47 -3.61
N ASP A 66 8.09 -2.53 -3.37
CA ASP A 66 9.23 -2.76 -2.50
C ASP A 66 8.77 -3.07 -1.05
N CYS A 67 7.76 -2.35 -0.55
CA CYS A 67 7.20 -2.55 0.80
C CYS A 67 6.45 -3.87 0.98
N TYR A 68 5.57 -4.23 0.05
CA TYR A 68 4.64 -5.36 0.24
C TYR A 68 5.06 -6.66 -0.46
N LEU A 69 6.01 -6.58 -1.41
CA LEU A 69 6.48 -7.73 -2.19
C LEU A 69 8.00 -7.93 -2.09
N GLY A 70 8.76 -6.89 -1.72
CA GLY A 70 10.22 -6.87 -1.80
C GLY A 70 10.98 -7.31 -0.54
N HIS A 71 10.31 -7.55 0.59
CA HIS A 71 10.98 -7.97 1.83
C HIS A 71 10.10 -8.80 2.76
N ASP A 72 10.73 -9.65 3.55
CA ASP A 72 10.14 -10.50 4.59
C ASP A 72 10.20 -9.86 6.00
N ARG A 73 10.57 -8.58 6.06
CA ARG A 73 10.68 -7.84 7.31
C ARG A 73 9.34 -7.76 8.04
N THR A 74 9.37 -8.09 9.32
CA THR A 74 8.22 -8.00 10.21
C THR A 74 8.01 -6.56 10.68
N ARG A 75 6.80 -6.25 11.14
CA ARG A 75 6.45 -4.94 11.70
C ARG A 75 7.44 -4.47 12.79
N SER A 76 7.86 -5.39 13.66
CA SER A 76 8.79 -5.09 14.75
C SER A 76 10.17 -4.64 14.27
N SER A 77 10.58 -5.04 13.06
CA SER A 77 11.87 -4.61 12.48
C SER A 77 11.94 -3.11 12.16
N PHE A 78 10.80 -2.43 12.14
CA PHE A 78 10.70 -0.99 11.88
C PHE A 78 10.55 -0.16 13.16
N GLN A 79 10.46 -0.78 14.34
CA GLN A 79 10.13 -0.08 15.58
C GLN A 79 11.16 1.01 15.90
N GLU A 80 12.46 0.71 15.80
CA GLU A 80 13.52 1.69 16.05
C GLU A 80 13.43 2.91 15.11
N LEU A 81 13.13 2.67 13.82
CA LEU A 81 12.94 3.74 12.85
C LEU A 81 11.70 4.58 13.18
N ILE A 82 10.61 3.94 13.57
CA ILE A 82 9.37 4.62 13.97
C ILE A 82 9.62 5.47 15.21
N ASP A 83 10.29 4.93 16.22
CA ASP A 83 10.62 5.64 17.46
C ASP A 83 11.52 6.84 17.19
N HIS A 84 12.52 6.68 16.32
CA HIS A 84 13.38 7.78 15.86
C HIS A 84 12.56 8.88 15.19
N LEU A 85 11.70 8.53 14.22
CA LEU A 85 10.89 9.51 13.49
C LEU A 85 9.89 10.24 14.41
N ASN A 86 9.29 9.54 15.37
CA ASN A 86 8.38 10.13 16.35
C ASN A 86 9.08 11.05 17.36
N ALA A 87 10.39 10.88 17.56
CA ALA A 87 11.20 11.71 18.47
C ALA A 87 11.74 12.98 17.80
N LEU A 88 11.60 13.13 16.48
CA LEU A 88 12.03 14.34 15.78
C LEU A 88 11.16 15.54 16.18
N SER A 89 11.78 16.70 16.38
CA SER A 89 11.06 17.95 16.57
C SER A 89 10.25 18.27 15.31
N PRO A 90 8.93 18.52 15.41
CA PRO A 90 8.12 18.87 14.25
C PRO A 90 8.55 20.21 13.67
N VAL A 91 8.46 20.32 12.34
CA VAL A 91 8.79 21.54 11.59
C VAL A 91 7.67 21.82 10.60
N ASP A 92 7.16 23.04 10.64
CA ASP A 92 6.23 23.52 9.61
C ASP A 92 7.00 23.79 8.32
N GLY A 93 6.44 23.36 7.20
CA GLY A 93 7.01 23.60 5.89
C GLY A 93 6.00 23.30 4.78
N TRP A 94 6.49 23.10 3.55
CA TRP A 94 5.65 23.03 2.35
C TRP A 94 4.45 22.07 2.46
N ILE A 95 4.61 20.89 3.09
CA ILE A 95 3.51 19.95 3.29
C ILE A 95 2.47 20.53 4.25
N THR A 96 2.87 21.03 5.41
CA THR A 96 1.97 21.67 6.38
C THR A 96 1.25 22.87 5.74
N GLU A 97 1.98 23.69 4.96
CA GLU A 97 1.46 24.90 4.32
C GLU A 97 0.42 24.63 3.21
N ASN A 98 0.59 23.54 2.45
CA ASN A 98 -0.23 23.28 1.25
C ASN A 98 -1.22 22.12 1.42
N TYR A 99 -0.95 21.20 2.36
CA TYR A 99 -1.72 19.97 2.57
C TYR A 99 -2.05 19.71 4.05
N GLY A 100 -1.61 20.57 4.97
CA GLY A 100 -1.99 20.49 6.38
C GLY A 100 -3.48 20.79 6.57
N GLY A 101 -4.11 20.04 7.47
CA GLY A 101 -5.42 20.40 8.00
C GLY A 101 -5.28 21.38 9.18
N LEU A 102 -6.39 21.95 9.64
CA LEU A 102 -6.40 22.62 10.93
C LEU A 102 -6.20 21.58 12.03
N ASP A 103 -5.23 21.82 12.91
CA ASP A 103 -5.06 21.00 14.10
C ASP A 103 -6.32 21.11 14.98
N HIS A 104 -7.04 20.01 15.12
CA HIS A 104 -8.19 19.92 16.00
C HIS A 104 -7.78 19.21 17.30
N ASN A 105 -6.91 19.87 18.08
CA ASN A 105 -6.46 19.42 19.39
C ASN A 105 -5.75 18.04 19.33
N GLY A 106 -4.88 17.84 18.34
CA GLY A 106 -4.17 16.59 18.05
C GLY A 106 -4.97 15.58 17.23
N SER A 107 -6.15 15.95 16.72
CA SER A 107 -7.00 15.09 15.89
C SER A 107 -7.03 15.59 14.45
N ALA A 108 -6.91 14.65 13.49
CA ALA A 108 -7.18 14.92 12.08
C ALA A 108 -8.70 15.05 11.78
N ILE A 109 -9.58 14.65 12.70
CA ILE A 109 -11.03 14.72 12.53
C ILE A 109 -11.52 16.14 12.84
N GLN A 110 -12.12 16.79 11.85
CA GLN A 110 -12.70 18.13 11.93
C GLN A 110 -14.09 18.12 12.59
N THR A 111 -14.63 19.30 12.95
CA THR A 111 -15.94 19.43 13.62
C THR A 111 -17.12 18.89 12.80
N ASP A 112 -16.97 18.78 11.47
CA ASP A 112 -17.97 18.22 10.56
C ASP A 112 -17.82 16.69 10.33
N GLY A 113 -16.85 16.06 11.02
CA GLY A 113 -16.55 14.63 10.91
C GLY A 113 -15.68 14.25 9.70
N THR A 114 -15.25 15.21 8.89
CA THR A 114 -14.27 14.97 7.84
C THR A 114 -12.86 14.81 8.42
N LYS A 115 -11.97 14.17 7.67
CA LYS A 115 -10.55 14.03 7.99
C LYS A 115 -9.73 14.87 7.03
#